data_AF-A0A395VC61-F1
#
_entry.id   AF-A0A395VC61-F1
#
_cell.length_a   1.000
_cell.length_b   1.000
_cell.length_c   1.000
_cell.angle_alpha   90.00
_cell.angle_beta   90.00
_cell.angle_gamma   90.00
#
_symmetry.space_group_name_H-M   'P 1'
#
loop_
_entity.id
_entity.type
_entity.pdbx_description
1 polymer ?
#
loop_
_entity_poly.entity_id
_entity_poly.type
_entity_poly.pdbx_seq_one_letter_code
_entity_poly.pdbx_strand_id
1 'polypeptide(L)'
;MVIVGYYAHGNKHYVAFKDEADTKDRFMITDGFHDRPVTERNQGKYEGYVKIDKAECNIKKIIGRIRGTRPWHPLLRLLQKEAG
;
A
#
# COMPACT_ATOMS: atom_id res chain seq x y z
N MET A 1 -7.23 -7.21 -7.32
CA MET A 1 -6.37 -6.42 -6.40
C MET A 1 -5.90 -7.32 -5.28
N VAL A 2 -4.58 -7.35 -5.04
CA VAL A 2 -3.95 -8.15 -3.98
C VAL A 2 -2.89 -7.31 -3.26
N ILE A 3 -2.74 -7.51 -1.95
CA ILE A 3 -1.68 -6.87 -1.16
C ILE A 3 -0.42 -7.71 -1.31
N VAL A 4 0.70 -7.05 -1.64
CA VAL A 4 2.00 -7.70 -1.91
C VAL A 4 3.09 -7.29 -0.94
N GLY A 5 2.82 -6.34 -0.04
CA GLY A 5 3.76 -5.99 1.02
C GLY A 5 3.35 -4.77 1.83
N TYR A 6 4.12 -4.52 2.89
CA TYR A 6 3.97 -3.40 3.79
C TYR A 6 5.31 -2.69 3.91
N TYR A 7 5.28 -1.36 3.98
CA TYR A 7 6.49 -0.55 4.00
C TYR A 7 6.38 0.60 5.01
N ALA A 8 7.52 1.01 5.56
CA ALA A 8 7.68 2.23 6.33
C ALA A 8 8.69 3.17 5.67
N HIS A 9 8.44 4.47 5.76
CA HIS A 9 9.42 5.51 5.42
C HIS A 9 9.28 6.63 6.45
N GLY A 10 10.27 6.74 7.34
CA GLY A 10 10.12 7.51 8.58
C GLY A 10 8.90 7.02 9.39
N ASN A 11 8.08 7.95 9.88
CA ASN A 11 6.88 7.63 10.65
C ASN A 11 5.63 7.33 9.79
N LYS A 12 5.79 7.18 8.46
CA LYS A 12 4.68 6.90 7.54
C LYS A 12 4.68 5.42 7.16
N HIS A 13 3.51 4.81 7.22
CA HIS A 13 3.29 3.42 6.81
C HIS A 13 2.55 3.39 5.48
N TYR A 14 2.84 2.36 4.70
CA TYR A 14 2.36 2.18 3.35
C TYR A 14 1.97 0.72 3.10
N VAL A 15 1.02 0.53 2.18
CA VAL A 15 0.65 -0.78 1.65
C VAL A 15 1.05 -0.83 0.18
N ALA A 16 1.74 -1.89 -0.21
CA ALA A 16 1.97 -2.23 -1.60
C ALA A 16 0.89 -3.20 -2.08
N PHE A 17 0.32 -2.93 -3.24
CA PHE A 17 -0.73 -3.73 -3.85
C PHE A 17 -0.60 -3.73 -5.37
N LYS A 18 -1.15 -4.75 -6.02
CA LYS A 18 -1.22 -4.79 -7.48
C LYS A 18 -2.54 -5.40 -7.94
N ASP A 19 -2.82 -5.29 -9.23
CA ASP A 19 -3.90 -6.07 -9.80
C ASP A 19 -3.50 -7.55 -9.84
N GLU A 20 -4.45 -8.44 -9.56
CA GLU A 20 -4.23 -9.88 -9.52
C GLU A 20 -3.91 -10.43 -10.91
N ALA A 21 -4.53 -9.86 -11.93
CA ALA A 21 -4.26 -10.19 -13.33
C ALA A 21 -2.93 -9.59 -13.86
N ASP A 22 -2.27 -8.69 -13.12
CA ASP A 22 -0.99 -8.12 -13.53
C ASP A 22 0.16 -9.07 -13.14
N THR A 23 0.65 -9.78 -14.16
CA THR A 23 1.76 -10.73 -14.05
C THR A 23 3.13 -10.05 -14.09
N LYS A 24 3.20 -8.74 -14.31
CA LYS A 24 4.46 -8.00 -14.26
C LYS A 24 4.84 -7.71 -12.81
N ASP A 25 6.13 -7.50 -12.54
CA ASP A 25 6.66 -7.07 -11.24
C ASP A 25 6.37 -5.59 -10.95
N ARG A 26 5.17 -5.14 -11.31
CA ARG A 26 4.69 -3.78 -11.07
C ARG A 26 3.71 -3.82 -9.92
N PHE A 27 3.89 -2.88 -9.00
CA PHE A 27 2.95 -2.68 -7.90
C PHE A 27 2.77 -1.19 -7.64
N MET A 28 1.66 -0.88 -6.99
CA MET A 28 1.34 0.44 -6.47
C MET A 28 1.64 0.45 -4.98
N ILE A 29 2.08 1.58 -4.46
CA ILE A 29 2.23 1.82 -3.02
C ILE A 29 1.31 2.96 -2.59
N THR A 30 0.64 2.81 -1.45
CA THR A 30 -0.32 3.80 -0.94
C THR A 30 -0.16 4.07 0.53
N ASP A 31 -0.26 5.35 0.92
CA ASP A 31 -0.36 5.79 2.31
C ASP A 31 -1.82 6.00 2.76
N GLY A 32 -2.76 5.67 1.87
CA GLY A 32 -4.20 5.90 2.02
C GLY A 32 -4.70 7.19 1.37
N PHE A 33 -3.84 8.13 0.98
CA PHE A 33 -4.21 9.32 0.21
C PHE A 33 -3.92 9.22 -1.28
N HIS A 34 -2.76 8.69 -1.65
CA HIS A 34 -2.34 8.57 -3.04
C HIS A 34 -1.77 7.20 -3.32
N ASP A 35 -2.09 6.66 -4.49
CA ASP A 35 -1.44 5.45 -5.00
C ASP A 35 -0.35 5.86 -5.96
N ARG A 36 0.84 5.30 -5.77
CA ARG A 36 2.02 5.64 -6.57
C ARG A 36 2.57 4.38 -7.21
N PRO A 37 2.84 4.36 -8.52
CA PRO A 37 3.46 3.22 -9.15
C PRO A 37 4.92 3.08 -8.69
N VAL A 38 5.32 1.84 -8.43
CA VAL A 38 6.72 1.44 -8.24
C VAL A 38 7.13 0.62 -9.46
N THR A 39 8.18 1.08 -10.13
CA THR A 39 8.72 0.55 -11.38
C THR A 39 10.24 0.62 -11.34
N GLU A 40 10.95 -0.16 -12.15
CA GLU A 40 12.42 -0.10 -12.25
C GLU A 40 12.92 1.33 -12.49
N ARG A 41 12.23 2.11 -13.34
CA ARG A 41 12.63 3.49 -13.67
C ARG A 41 12.57 4.47 -12.51
N ASN A 42 11.73 4.21 -11.50
CA ASN A 42 11.54 5.11 -10.36
C ASN A 42 11.89 4.48 -9.01
N GLN A 43 12.53 3.30 -9.02
CA GLN A 43 12.91 2.56 -7.83
C GLN A 43 13.79 3.39 -6.89
N GLY A 44 14.67 4.25 -7.44
CA GLY A 44 15.50 5.18 -6.66
C GLY A 44 14.70 6.12 -5.74
N LYS A 45 13.46 6.46 -6.08
CA LYS A 45 12.59 7.28 -5.21
C LYS A 45 12.13 6.56 -3.94
N TYR A 46 12.29 5.24 -3.91
CA TYR A 46 11.82 4.36 -2.85
C TYR A 46 12.96 3.69 -2.07
N GLU A 47 14.22 4.10 -2.26
CA GLU A 47 15.37 3.52 -1.55
C GLU A 47 15.25 3.63 -0.02
N GLY A 48 14.60 4.69 0.49
CA GLY A 48 14.34 4.86 1.93
C GLY A 48 13.09 4.12 2.46
N TYR A 49 12.36 3.40 1.60
CA TYR A 49 11.17 2.65 1.99
C TYR A 49 11.58 1.26 2.46
N VAL A 50 11.50 1.03 3.76
CA VAL A 50 11.88 -0.24 4.37
C VAL A 50 10.66 -1.17 4.37
N LYS A 51 10.84 -2.40 3.89
CA LYS A 51 9.81 -3.43 3.98
C LYS A 51 9.65 -3.85 5.44
N ILE A 52 8.41 -3.89 5.93
CA ILE A 52 8.06 -4.24 7.32
C ILE A 52 7.03 -5.36 7.35
N ASP A 53 6.87 -5.98 8.51
CA ASP A 53 5.81 -6.98 8.70
C ASP A 53 4.42 -6.33 8.78
N LYS A 54 3.40 -7.14 8.45
CA LYS A 54 1.99 -6.73 8.55
C LYS A 54 1.66 -6.20 9.95
N ALA A 55 2.19 -6.85 10.99
CA ALA A 55 1.90 -6.52 12.40
C ALA A 55 2.46 -5.15 12.81
N GLU A 56 3.53 -4.69 12.17
CA GLU A 56 4.14 -3.38 12.41
C GLU A 56 3.41 -2.27 11.62
N CYS A 57 2.74 -2.64 10.53
CA CYS A 57 2.04 -1.68 9.69
C CYS A 57 0.73 -1.20 10.34
N ASN A 58 0.49 0.11 10.28
CA ASN A 58 -0.70 0.72 10.87
C ASN A 58 -1.82 0.72 9.83
N ILE A 59 -2.32 -0.48 9.55
CA ILE A 59 -3.35 -0.72 8.53
C ILE A 59 -4.64 0.04 8.88
N LYS A 60 -5.01 0.12 10.16
CA LYS A 60 -6.18 0.89 10.63
C LYS A 60 -6.11 2.36 10.24
N LYS A 61 -4.93 2.99 10.34
CA LYS A 61 -4.70 4.38 9.92
C LYS A 61 -4.85 4.54 8.41
N ILE A 62 -4.35 3.59 7.62
CA ILE A 62 -4.49 3.60 6.15
C ILE A 62 -5.96 3.42 5.74
N ILE A 63 -6.69 2.49 6.37
CA ILE A 63 -8.13 2.31 6.19
C ILE A 63 -8.88 3.62 6.46
N GLY A 64 -8.61 4.28 7.59
CA GLY A 64 -9.24 5.55 7.95
C GLY A 64 -9.06 6.63 6.88
N ARG A 65 -7.84 6.76 6.33
CA ARG A 65 -7.52 7.71 5.26
C ARG A 65 -8.25 7.39 3.96
N ILE A 66 -8.26 6.11 3.56
CA ILE A 66 -8.97 5.68 2.35
C ILE A 66 -10.47 5.91 2.51
N ARG A 67 -11.07 5.55 3.65
CA ARG A 67 -12.50 5.81 3.92
C ARG A 67 -12.86 7.29 3.80
N GLY A 68 -12.00 8.17 4.30
CA GLY A 68 -12.26 9.62 4.30
C GLY A 68 -12.08 10.29 2.93
N THR A 69 -11.11 9.83 2.13
CA THR A 69 -10.75 10.53 0.88
C THR A 69 -11.18 9.80 -0.38
N ARG A 70 -11.24 8.46 -0.35
CA ARG A 70 -11.46 7.59 -1.50
C ARG A 70 -12.27 6.33 -1.10
N PRO A 71 -13.50 6.48 -0.57
CA PRO A 71 -14.29 5.34 -0.07
C PRO A 71 -14.65 4.29 -1.13
N TRP A 72 -14.60 4.64 -2.42
CA TRP A 72 -14.79 3.72 -3.54
C TRP A 72 -13.54 2.90 -3.89
N HIS A 73 -12.40 3.15 -3.25
CA HIS A 73 -11.13 2.52 -3.62
C HIS A 73 -11.16 1.00 -3.36
N PRO A 74 -10.79 0.15 -4.33
CA PRO A 74 -10.95 -1.30 -4.24
C PRO A 74 -10.12 -1.94 -3.11
N LEU A 75 -8.98 -1.34 -2.77
CA LEU A 75 -8.12 -1.81 -1.66
C LEU A 75 -8.79 -1.68 -0.28
N LEU A 76 -9.83 -0.84 -0.14
CA LEU A 76 -10.48 -0.62 1.15
C LEU A 76 -11.05 -1.91 1.74
N ARG A 77 -11.79 -2.68 0.93
CA ARG A 77 -12.40 -3.94 1.38
C ARG A 77 -11.34 -4.99 1.73
N LEU A 78 -10.21 -5.00 1.03
CA LEU A 78 -9.11 -5.92 1.30
C LEU A 78 -8.44 -5.57 2.63
N LEU A 79 -8.12 -4.30 2.85
CA LEU A 79 -7.50 -3.86 4.11
C LEU A 79 -8.41 -4.08 5.31
N GLN A 80 -9.73 -3.92 5.15
CA GLN A 80 -10.69 -4.24 6.19
C GLN A 80 -10.67 -5.72 6.60
N LYS A 81 -10.47 -6.64 5.64
CA LYS A 81 -10.27 -8.07 5.94
C LYS A 81 -8.92 -8.32 6.61
N GLU A 82 -7.87 -7.63 6.19
CA GLU A 82 -6.54 -7.77 6.81
C GLU A 82 -6.47 -7.26 8.25
N ALA A 83 -7.28 -6.25 8.59
CA ALA A 83 -7.32 -5.63 9.93
C ALA A 83 -8.33 -6.29 10.89
N GLY A 84 -9.14 -7.21 10.38
CA GLY A 84 -10.14 -7.99 11.13
C GLY A 84 -9.54 -9.20 11.83
#